data_AF-A0A4Q9FU76-F1
#
_entry.id   AF-A0A4Q9FU76-F1
#
_cell.length_a   1.000
_cell.length_b   1.000
_cell.length_c   1.000
_cell.angle_alpha   90.00
_cell.angle_beta   90.00
_cell.angle_gamma   90.00
#
_symmetry.space_group_name_H-M   'P 1'
#
loop_
_entity.id
_entity.type
_entity.pdbx_description
1 polymer ?
#
loop_
_entity_poly.entity_id
_entity_poly.type
_entity_poly.pdbx_seq_one_letter_code
_entity_poly.pdbx_strand_id
1 'polypeptide(L)'
;MKNENPQIDTLLLSLSNHNLLIEYEDRWLFNTTNIRSKFRIYTDLMDFSDFMFLFKSNPSGVIQGIIEAPKYSVKLLFKGELTERDLGKFLPSNRDKLSEDIAQLKSGIKYRELKYSENDKKYLFKIIDFCEQNDIKLFFIGTPLHREYSRRKAEEFELFNEFYKSNLQKFDYLNYMDFDIPDNGFQDTDHLNTLGAKLFTEKLMKDLTTAN
;
A
#
# COMPACT_ATOMS: atom_id res chain seq x y z
N MET A 1 14.95 -12.23 -5.19
CA MET A 1 15.03 -11.03 -4.31
C MET A 1 16.32 -10.92 -3.49
N LYS A 2 16.56 -11.63 -2.36
CA LYS A 2 17.77 -11.38 -1.54
C LYS A 2 19.07 -11.65 -2.29
N ASN A 3 19.14 -12.73 -3.08
CA ASN A 3 20.30 -13.04 -3.92
C ASN A 3 20.55 -11.99 -5.03
N GLU A 4 19.51 -11.31 -5.49
CA GLU A 4 19.60 -10.28 -6.53
C GLU A 4 19.87 -8.88 -5.95
N ASN A 5 19.49 -8.67 -4.68
CA ASN A 5 19.65 -7.42 -3.96
C ASN A 5 20.29 -7.66 -2.58
N PRO A 6 21.53 -8.21 -2.53
CA PRO A 6 22.16 -8.60 -1.28
C PRO A 6 22.41 -7.40 -0.35
N GLN A 7 22.52 -6.20 -0.90
CA GLN A 7 22.74 -4.94 -0.17
C GLN A 7 21.55 -4.50 0.68
N ILE A 8 20.35 -5.05 0.47
CA ILE A 8 19.17 -4.68 1.26
C ILE A 8 19.23 -5.44 2.59
N ASP A 9 19.54 -4.73 3.67
CA ASP A 9 19.57 -5.25 5.05
C ASP A 9 18.40 -4.76 5.91
N THR A 10 17.68 -3.75 5.45
CA THR A 10 16.61 -3.09 6.21
C THR A 10 15.43 -2.79 5.30
N LEU A 11 14.21 -3.05 5.79
CA LEU A 11 12.95 -2.73 5.13
C LEU A 11 12.12 -1.81 6.01
N LEU A 12 11.76 -0.64 5.49
CA LEU A 12 10.72 0.21 6.07
C LEU A 12 9.40 -0.08 5.34
N LEU A 13 8.47 -0.74 6.03
CA LEU A 13 7.19 -1.14 5.46
C LEU A 13 6.07 -0.25 6.01
N SER A 14 5.42 0.50 5.12
CA SER A 14 4.25 1.30 5.50
C SER A 14 3.12 0.39 5.97
N LEU A 15 2.56 0.67 7.14
CA LEU A 15 1.46 -0.10 7.72
C LEU A 15 0.51 0.82 8.50
N SER A 16 -0.77 0.73 8.17
CA SER A 16 -1.85 1.52 8.77
C SER A 16 -3.20 0.78 8.74
N ASN A 17 -4.24 1.43 9.26
CA ASN A 17 -5.59 0.88 9.44
C ASN A 17 -6.20 0.26 8.17
N HIS A 18 -6.00 0.88 7.01
CA HIS A 18 -6.64 0.43 5.78
C HIS A 18 -5.97 -0.79 5.13
N ASN A 19 -4.77 -1.17 5.56
CA ASN A 19 -4.01 -2.27 4.96
C ASN A 19 -4.47 -3.66 5.44
N LEU A 20 -5.33 -3.74 6.44
CA LEU A 20 -5.76 -5.00 7.05
C LEU A 20 -7.24 -5.28 6.89
N LEU A 21 -7.99 -4.42 6.19
CA LEU A 21 -9.44 -4.44 6.18
C LEU A 21 -9.98 -4.96 4.85
N ILE A 22 -10.91 -5.92 4.90
CA ILE A 22 -11.47 -6.59 3.71
C ILE A 22 -12.09 -5.64 2.69
N GLU A 23 -12.64 -4.50 3.14
CA GLU A 23 -13.21 -3.54 2.19
C GLU A 23 -12.15 -2.96 1.24
N TYR A 24 -10.93 -2.72 1.74
CA TYR A 24 -9.87 -2.18 0.91
C TYR A 24 -9.35 -3.26 -0.05
N GLU A 25 -9.29 -4.51 0.39
CA GLU A 25 -9.05 -5.65 -0.48
C GLU A 25 -10.10 -5.75 -1.61
N ASP A 26 -11.39 -5.75 -1.27
CA ASP A 26 -12.46 -5.83 -2.26
C ASP A 26 -12.39 -4.68 -3.27
N ARG A 27 -12.10 -3.47 -2.78
CA ARG A 27 -11.98 -2.26 -3.61
C ARG A 27 -10.75 -2.29 -4.50
N TRP A 28 -9.59 -2.69 -3.99
CA TRP A 28 -8.30 -2.53 -4.67
C TRP A 28 -7.81 -3.80 -5.36
N LEU A 29 -8.04 -4.98 -4.76
CA LEU A 29 -7.62 -6.27 -5.29
C LEU A 29 -8.72 -6.92 -6.14
N PHE A 30 -9.95 -7.05 -5.62
CA PHE A 30 -10.99 -7.87 -6.29
C PHE A 30 -11.92 -7.11 -7.23
N ASN A 31 -11.82 -5.78 -7.27
CA ASN A 31 -12.58 -4.98 -8.22
C ASN A 31 -12.22 -5.33 -9.68
N THR A 32 -13.24 -5.51 -10.53
CA THR A 32 -13.08 -5.90 -11.94
C THR A 32 -12.13 -5.00 -12.72
N THR A 33 -12.20 -3.68 -12.50
CA THR A 33 -11.32 -2.70 -13.18
C THR A 33 -9.88 -2.88 -12.76
N ASN A 34 -9.65 -3.13 -11.47
CA ASN A 34 -8.31 -3.36 -10.93
C ASN A 34 -7.75 -4.70 -11.42
N ILE A 35 -8.50 -5.80 -11.31
CA ILE A 35 -8.05 -7.10 -11.85
C ILE A 35 -7.73 -6.98 -13.34
N ARG A 36 -8.65 -6.47 -14.17
CA ARG A 36 -8.41 -6.30 -15.60
C ARG A 36 -7.11 -5.53 -15.90
N SER A 37 -6.89 -4.41 -15.21
CA SER A 37 -5.75 -3.53 -15.47
C SER A 37 -4.43 -4.03 -14.89
N LYS A 38 -4.47 -4.75 -13.75
CA LYS A 38 -3.29 -5.28 -13.05
C LYS A 38 -2.89 -6.65 -13.57
N PHE A 39 -3.85 -7.50 -13.91
CA PHE A 39 -3.59 -8.85 -14.45
C PHE A 39 -2.66 -8.78 -15.66
N ARG A 40 -2.90 -7.89 -16.62
CA ARG A 40 -2.01 -7.71 -17.79
C ARG A 40 -0.58 -7.26 -17.46
N ILE A 41 -0.35 -6.62 -16.30
CA ILE A 41 0.95 -6.09 -15.87
C ILE A 41 1.75 -7.15 -15.10
N TYR A 42 1.06 -7.93 -14.27
CA TYR A 42 1.68 -8.88 -13.33
C TYR A 42 1.54 -10.35 -13.75
N THR A 43 0.87 -10.66 -14.87
CA THR A 43 0.54 -12.05 -15.26
C THR A 43 1.75 -12.97 -15.37
N ASP A 44 2.94 -12.45 -15.62
CA ASP A 44 4.17 -13.23 -15.75
C ASP A 44 4.96 -13.38 -14.46
N LEU A 45 4.55 -12.65 -13.41
CA LEU A 45 4.98 -12.85 -12.03
C LEU A 45 4.03 -13.80 -11.27
N MET A 46 2.87 -14.11 -11.85
CA MET A 46 1.87 -15.00 -11.26
C MET A 46 2.17 -16.46 -11.59
N ASP A 47 2.05 -17.33 -10.58
CA ASP A 47 1.96 -18.76 -10.84
C ASP A 47 0.50 -19.20 -11.10
N PHE A 48 0.31 -20.49 -11.38
CA PHE A 48 -1.04 -21.02 -11.62
C PHE A 48 -1.95 -20.92 -10.39
N SER A 49 -1.39 -20.95 -9.18
CA SER A 49 -2.15 -20.80 -7.94
C SER A 49 -2.66 -19.37 -7.76
N ASP A 50 -1.85 -18.37 -8.10
CA ASP A 50 -2.24 -16.95 -8.13
C ASP A 50 -3.33 -16.70 -9.16
N PHE A 51 -3.18 -17.29 -10.36
CA PHE A 51 -4.20 -17.24 -11.40
C PHE A 51 -5.54 -17.79 -10.90
N MET A 52 -5.53 -18.99 -10.33
CA MET A 52 -6.74 -19.64 -9.82
C MET A 52 -7.35 -18.89 -8.65
N PHE A 53 -6.52 -18.27 -7.80
CA PHE A 53 -6.98 -17.40 -6.73
C PHE A 53 -7.78 -16.21 -7.28
N LEU A 54 -7.22 -15.46 -8.24
CA LEU A 54 -7.90 -14.31 -8.85
C LEU A 54 -9.14 -14.73 -9.65
N PHE A 55 -9.06 -15.85 -10.38
CA PHE A 55 -10.18 -16.35 -11.17
C PHE A 55 -11.36 -16.76 -10.29
N LYS A 56 -11.12 -17.38 -9.13
CA LYS A 56 -12.17 -17.72 -8.17
C LYS A 56 -12.85 -16.49 -7.57
N SER A 57 -12.09 -15.42 -7.32
CA SER A 57 -12.63 -14.17 -6.77
C SER A 57 -13.40 -13.34 -7.81
N ASN A 58 -12.87 -13.21 -9.02
CA ASN A 58 -13.50 -12.41 -10.08
C ASN A 58 -13.15 -12.94 -11.49
N PRO A 59 -13.92 -13.95 -11.98
CA PRO A 59 -13.68 -14.55 -13.29
C PRO A 59 -13.75 -13.53 -14.43
N SER A 60 -14.69 -12.59 -14.35
CA SER A 60 -14.91 -11.60 -15.42
C SER A 60 -13.71 -10.66 -15.58
N GLY A 61 -13.15 -10.17 -14.46
CA GLY A 61 -11.95 -9.33 -14.49
C GLY A 61 -10.75 -10.05 -15.08
N VAL A 62 -10.56 -11.33 -14.74
CA VAL A 62 -9.47 -12.15 -15.27
C VAL A 62 -9.62 -12.40 -16.77
N ILE A 63 -10.81 -12.80 -17.23
CA ILE A 63 -11.07 -13.03 -18.66
C ILE A 63 -10.84 -11.75 -19.48
N GLN A 64 -11.33 -10.60 -18.99
CA GLN A 64 -11.07 -9.32 -19.63
C GLN A 64 -9.57 -8.98 -19.67
N GLY A 65 -8.83 -9.25 -18.59
CA GLY A 65 -7.38 -9.08 -18.53
C GLY A 65 -6.64 -9.92 -19.57
N ILE A 66 -7.01 -11.20 -19.73
CA ILE A 66 -6.43 -12.10 -20.74
C ILE A 66 -6.66 -11.57 -22.16
N ILE A 67 -7.89 -11.14 -22.47
CA ILE A 67 -8.23 -10.61 -23.80
C ILE A 67 -7.41 -9.35 -24.13
N GLU A 68 -7.05 -8.55 -23.12
CA GLU A 68 -6.27 -7.32 -23.29
C GLU A 68 -4.76 -7.50 -23.23
N ALA A 69 -4.27 -8.64 -22.71
CA ALA A 69 -2.84 -8.89 -22.56
C ALA A 69 -2.05 -8.78 -23.88
N PRO A 70 -2.51 -9.32 -25.03
CA PRO A 70 -1.78 -9.18 -26.29
C PRO A 70 -1.60 -7.71 -26.73
N LYS A 71 -2.61 -6.85 -26.51
CA LYS A 71 -2.51 -5.41 -26.85
C LYS A 71 -1.42 -4.73 -26.03
N TYR A 72 -1.26 -5.13 -24.77
CA TYR A 72 -0.24 -4.60 -23.87
C TYR A 72 1.16 -5.10 -24.26
N SER A 73 1.31 -6.40 -24.54
CA SER A 73 2.58 -6.99 -24.98
C SER A 73 3.09 -6.36 -26.28
N VAL A 74 2.21 -6.13 -27.26
CA VAL A 74 2.55 -5.43 -28.50
C VAL A 74 3.02 -3.99 -28.22
N LYS A 75 2.34 -3.26 -27.32
CA LYS A 75 2.75 -1.92 -26.91
C LYS A 75 4.14 -1.88 -26.25
N LEU A 76 4.47 -2.88 -25.43
CA LEU A 76 5.79 -2.99 -24.81
C LEU A 76 6.89 -3.24 -25.85
N LEU A 77 6.64 -4.12 -26.83
CA LEU A 77 7.57 -4.39 -27.92
C LEU A 77 7.87 -3.12 -28.75
N PHE A 78 6.86 -2.29 -29.02
CA PHE A 78 7.03 -1.03 -29.75
C PHE A 78 7.69 0.10 -28.94
N LYS A 79 7.67 0.02 -27.59
CA LYS A 79 8.31 1.00 -26.71
C LYS A 79 9.80 0.73 -26.45
N GLY A 80 10.35 -0.33 -27.02
CA GLY A 80 11.78 -0.54 -27.13
C GLY A 80 12.39 -1.44 -26.07
N GLU A 81 11.75 -1.68 -24.92
CA GLU A 81 12.39 -2.46 -23.86
C GLU A 81 11.39 -3.09 -22.86
N LEU A 82 11.58 -4.38 -22.54
CA LEU A 82 10.87 -5.12 -21.48
C LEU A 82 11.44 -4.85 -20.08
N THR A 83 12.53 -4.08 -20.01
CA THR A 83 13.34 -3.73 -18.82
C THR A 83 12.70 -2.62 -17.99
N GLU A 84 11.97 -1.69 -18.59
CA GLU A 84 11.14 -0.71 -17.88
C GLU A 84 9.74 -1.26 -17.63
N ARG A 85 9.64 -2.33 -16.85
CA ARG A 85 8.34 -2.66 -16.27
C ARG A 85 8.03 -1.58 -15.23
N ASP A 86 6.86 -0.95 -15.33
CA ASP A 86 6.33 -0.01 -14.33
C ASP A 86 5.98 -0.74 -13.00
N LEU A 87 6.83 -1.65 -12.50
CA LEU A 87 6.70 -2.40 -11.25
C LEU A 87 7.15 -1.56 -10.05
N GLY A 88 6.65 -0.33 -10.01
CA GLY A 88 7.04 0.66 -9.02
C GLY A 88 7.97 1.71 -9.60
N LYS A 89 7.70 2.95 -9.25
CA LYS A 89 8.57 4.11 -9.42
C LYS A 89 8.03 5.21 -8.52
N PHE A 90 8.93 6.08 -8.08
CA PHE A 90 8.47 7.31 -7.44
C PHE A 90 7.87 8.24 -8.49
N LEU A 91 6.64 8.69 -8.25
CA LEU A 91 5.99 9.74 -9.04
C LEU A 91 5.64 10.90 -8.11
N PRO A 92 6.19 12.10 -8.33
CA PRO A 92 5.79 13.26 -7.55
C PRO A 92 4.32 13.55 -7.79
N SER A 93 3.58 13.80 -6.71
CA SER A 93 2.19 14.23 -6.79
C SER A 93 2.09 15.73 -6.53
N ASN A 94 1.49 16.44 -7.48
CA ASN A 94 1.07 17.84 -7.32
C ASN A 94 -0.46 17.94 -7.18
N ARG A 95 -1.12 16.82 -6.85
CA ARG A 95 -2.55 16.79 -6.60
C ARG A 95 -2.85 17.57 -5.33
N ASP A 96 -3.98 18.28 -5.35
CA ASP A 96 -4.49 19.07 -4.23
C ASP A 96 -6.01 18.88 -4.15
N LYS A 97 -6.43 17.79 -3.51
CA LYS A 97 -7.84 17.42 -3.30
C LYS A 97 -8.21 17.35 -1.82
N LEU A 98 -7.38 17.93 -0.94
CA LEU A 98 -7.60 17.86 0.51
C LEU A 98 -8.99 18.40 0.90
N SER A 99 -9.36 19.57 0.38
CA SER A 99 -10.65 20.20 0.70
C SER A 99 -11.85 19.35 0.26
N GLU A 100 -11.75 18.71 -0.91
CA GLU A 100 -12.78 17.86 -1.49
C GLU A 100 -12.96 16.58 -0.66
N ASP A 101 -11.85 15.95 -0.25
CA ASP A 101 -11.88 14.74 0.56
C ASP A 101 -12.35 15.03 1.99
N ILE A 102 -11.97 16.17 2.59
CA ILE A 102 -12.54 16.62 3.87
C ILE A 102 -14.05 16.79 3.77
N ALA A 103 -14.55 17.40 2.69
CA ALA A 103 -15.99 17.57 2.47
C ALA A 103 -16.69 16.20 2.35
N GLN A 104 -16.12 15.26 1.59
CA GLN A 104 -16.64 13.91 1.45
C GLN A 104 -16.68 13.16 2.79
N LEU A 105 -15.59 13.20 3.57
CA LEU A 105 -15.52 12.62 4.92
C LEU A 105 -16.56 13.22 5.87
N LYS A 106 -16.92 14.50 5.69
CA LYS A 106 -17.96 15.16 6.48
C LYS A 106 -19.38 14.80 6.04
N SER A 107 -19.57 14.47 4.76
CA SER A 107 -20.89 14.21 4.17
C SER A 107 -21.55 12.88 4.59
N GLY A 108 -20.82 11.97 5.24
CA GLY A 108 -21.41 10.86 5.99
C GLY A 108 -20.50 9.65 6.13
N ILE A 109 -20.41 9.11 7.35
CA ILE A 109 -19.87 7.77 7.60
C ILE A 109 -21.04 6.80 7.47
N LYS A 110 -21.02 5.94 6.45
CA LYS A 110 -21.90 4.76 6.47
C LYS A 110 -21.30 3.79 7.50
N TYR A 111 -22.06 3.50 8.55
CA TYR A 111 -21.70 2.43 9.48
C TYR A 111 -21.44 1.16 8.68
N ARG A 112 -20.29 0.54 8.94
CA ARG A 112 -19.87 -0.71 8.30
C ARG A 112 -19.23 -1.61 9.33
N GLU A 113 -19.47 -2.91 9.20
CA GLU A 113 -18.80 -3.91 10.02
C GLU A 113 -17.32 -3.99 9.59
N LEU A 114 -16.41 -3.79 10.52
CA LEU A 114 -14.97 -3.90 10.26
C LEU A 114 -14.55 -5.37 10.36
N LYS A 115 -13.93 -5.89 9.29
CA LYS A 115 -13.40 -7.25 9.22
C LYS A 115 -12.00 -7.24 8.64
N TYR A 116 -11.16 -8.11 9.19
CA TYR A 116 -9.82 -8.29 8.65
C TYR A 116 -9.88 -8.94 7.26
N SER A 117 -9.00 -8.49 6.36
CA SER A 117 -8.66 -9.26 5.16
C SER A 117 -7.73 -10.40 5.55
N GLU A 118 -8.14 -11.63 5.29
CA GLU A 118 -7.28 -12.81 5.50
C GLU A 118 -6.11 -12.84 4.51
N ASN A 119 -6.29 -12.33 3.28
CA ASN A 119 -5.21 -12.32 2.30
C ASN A 119 -4.17 -11.24 2.61
N ASP A 120 -4.59 -10.02 2.98
CA ASP A 120 -3.63 -8.97 3.34
C ASP A 120 -2.82 -9.39 4.57
N LYS A 121 -3.47 -9.99 5.59
CA LYS A 121 -2.76 -10.60 6.73
C LYS A 121 -1.78 -11.66 6.28
N LYS A 122 -2.20 -12.61 5.43
CA LYS A 122 -1.35 -13.68 4.92
C LYS A 122 -0.12 -13.12 4.20
N TYR A 123 -0.28 -12.11 3.34
CA TYR A 123 0.84 -11.52 2.62
C TYR A 123 1.74 -10.67 3.51
N LEU A 124 1.19 -9.97 4.50
CA LEU A 124 1.96 -9.30 5.54
C LEU A 124 2.87 -10.29 6.27
N PHE A 125 2.34 -11.43 6.73
CA PHE A 125 3.15 -12.45 7.38
C PHE A 125 4.17 -13.09 6.45
N LYS A 126 3.85 -13.30 5.16
CA LYS A 126 4.87 -13.73 4.17
C LYS A 126 6.03 -12.73 4.05
N ILE A 127 5.76 -11.43 4.08
CA ILE A 127 6.81 -10.39 4.04
C ILE A 127 7.65 -10.45 5.32
N ILE A 128 7.01 -10.61 6.47
CA ILE A 128 7.68 -10.77 7.77
C ILE A 128 8.59 -12.00 7.75
N ASP A 129 8.05 -13.17 7.39
CA ASP A 129 8.79 -14.43 7.33
C ASP A 129 9.98 -14.32 6.39
N PHE A 130 9.79 -13.67 5.24
CA PHE A 130 10.87 -13.43 4.29
C PHE A 130 11.97 -12.56 4.89
N CYS A 131 11.62 -11.50 5.62
CA CYS A 131 12.61 -10.63 6.26
C CYS A 131 13.39 -11.39 7.35
N GLU A 132 12.69 -12.13 8.22
CA GLU A 132 13.31 -12.91 9.30
C GLU A 132 14.25 -14.00 8.76
N GLN A 133 13.85 -14.72 7.71
CA GLN A 133 14.66 -15.78 7.10
C GLN A 133 15.91 -15.27 6.37
N ASN A 134 15.98 -13.97 6.06
CA ASN A 134 17.06 -13.37 5.29
C ASN A 134 17.82 -12.30 6.08
N ASP A 135 17.65 -12.27 7.40
CA ASP A 135 18.26 -11.29 8.31
C ASP A 135 18.05 -9.83 7.86
N ILE A 136 16.85 -9.52 7.32
CA ILE A 136 16.45 -8.16 6.95
C ILE A 136 15.73 -7.53 8.15
N LYS A 137 16.27 -6.44 8.67
CA LYS A 137 15.66 -5.68 9.74
C LYS A 137 14.36 -5.04 9.26
N LEU A 138 13.24 -5.40 9.86
CA LEU A 138 11.93 -4.86 9.52
C LEU A 138 11.51 -3.76 10.50
N PHE A 139 11.21 -2.59 9.97
CA PHE A 139 10.50 -1.52 10.67
C PHE A 139 9.14 -1.31 10.02
N PHE A 140 8.09 -1.25 10.83
CA PHE A 140 6.84 -0.68 10.37
C PHE A 140 6.93 0.84 10.43
N ILE A 141 6.26 1.53 9.51
CA ILE A 141 6.17 2.99 9.51
C ILE A 141 4.73 3.44 9.27
N GLY A 142 4.24 4.33 10.13
CA GLY A 142 2.98 5.03 9.93
C GLY A 142 3.28 6.40 9.35
N THR A 143 2.89 6.68 8.11
CA THR A 143 3.16 7.97 7.48
C THR A 143 2.23 9.06 8.02
N PRO A 144 2.58 10.36 7.92
CA PRO A 144 1.72 11.44 8.37
C PRO A 144 0.35 11.40 7.70
N LEU A 145 -0.70 11.59 8.50
CA LEU A 145 -2.08 11.61 8.07
C LEU A 145 -2.72 12.96 8.42
N HIS A 146 -3.66 13.41 7.60
CA HIS A 146 -4.40 14.60 7.97
C HIS A 146 -5.34 14.28 9.15
N ARG A 147 -5.42 15.16 10.14
CA ARG A 147 -6.23 14.99 11.37
C ARG A 147 -7.69 14.57 11.13
N GLU A 148 -8.31 15.05 10.05
CA GLU A 148 -9.68 14.66 9.71
C GLU A 148 -9.79 13.20 9.28
N TYR A 149 -8.75 12.61 8.68
CA TYR A 149 -8.71 11.19 8.38
C TYR A 149 -8.71 10.38 9.68
N SER A 150 -7.73 10.63 10.55
CA SER A 150 -7.59 9.92 11.83
C SER A 150 -8.86 10.00 12.67
N ARG A 151 -9.45 11.20 12.77
CA ARG A 151 -10.71 11.42 13.50
C ARG A 151 -11.88 10.63 12.93
N ARG A 152 -11.96 10.49 11.61
CA ARG A 152 -13.07 9.80 10.92
C ARG A 152 -12.86 8.29 10.83
N LYS A 153 -11.65 7.82 11.06
CA LYS A 153 -11.22 6.42 10.98
C LYS A 153 -10.83 5.83 12.33
N ALA A 154 -11.26 6.46 13.43
CA ALA A 154 -10.91 6.06 14.79
C ALA A 154 -11.13 4.57 15.07
N GLU A 155 -12.30 4.02 14.72
CA GLU A 155 -12.61 2.59 14.90
C GLU A 155 -11.67 1.67 14.11
N GLU A 156 -11.25 2.09 12.91
CA GLU A 156 -10.28 1.32 12.12
C GLU A 156 -8.88 1.37 12.74
N PHE A 157 -8.51 2.50 13.34
CA PHE A 157 -7.27 2.64 14.10
C PHE A 157 -7.28 1.82 15.39
N GLU A 158 -8.41 1.75 16.09
CA GLU A 158 -8.57 0.88 17.26
C GLU A 158 -8.31 -0.58 16.89
N LEU A 159 -8.97 -1.07 15.84
CA LEU A 159 -8.77 -2.43 15.34
C LEU A 159 -7.31 -2.68 14.90
N PHE A 160 -6.72 -1.72 14.19
CA PHE A 160 -5.30 -1.80 13.80
C PHE A 160 -4.36 -1.89 14.99
N ASN A 161 -4.58 -1.06 16.02
CA ASN A 161 -3.77 -1.05 17.23
C ASN A 161 -3.89 -2.38 18.00
N GLU A 162 -5.08 -2.98 18.04
CA GLU A 162 -5.29 -4.31 18.62
C GLU A 162 -4.54 -5.40 17.84
N PHE A 163 -4.62 -5.36 16.50
CA PHE A 163 -3.88 -6.28 15.64
C PHE A 163 -2.37 -6.15 15.86
N TYR A 164 -1.86 -4.91 15.85
CA TYR A 164 -0.44 -4.64 16.02
C TYR A 164 0.07 -5.12 17.38
N LYS A 165 -0.64 -4.79 18.48
CA LYS A 165 -0.30 -5.26 19.83
C LYS A 165 -0.26 -6.79 19.92
N SER A 166 -1.23 -7.46 19.30
CA SER A 166 -1.36 -8.91 19.43
C SER A 166 -0.38 -9.70 18.55
N ASN A 167 0.04 -9.13 17.41
CA ASN A 167 0.76 -9.89 16.38
C ASN A 167 2.15 -9.32 16.04
N LEU A 168 2.34 -8.01 16.20
CA LEU A 168 3.47 -7.28 15.63
C LEU A 168 4.28 -6.49 16.67
N GLN A 169 3.93 -6.55 17.96
CA GLN A 169 4.59 -5.79 19.02
C GLN A 169 6.11 -6.08 19.15
N LYS A 170 6.59 -7.22 18.62
CA LYS A 170 8.03 -7.54 18.57
C LYS A 170 8.82 -6.71 17.56
N PHE A 171 8.15 -6.03 16.63
CA PHE A 171 8.78 -5.20 15.59
C PHE A 171 8.68 -3.73 15.96
N ASP A 172 9.71 -2.95 15.63
CA ASP A 172 9.68 -1.51 15.80
C ASP A 172 8.61 -0.86 14.90
N TYR A 173 7.85 0.10 15.44
CA TYR A 173 6.89 0.91 14.69
C TYR A 173 7.19 2.39 14.80
N LEU A 174 7.68 2.96 13.70
CA LEU A 174 7.95 4.37 13.55
C LEU A 174 6.64 5.09 13.22
N ASN A 175 5.91 5.48 14.26
CA ASN A 175 4.60 6.12 14.09
C ASN A 175 4.74 7.64 13.91
N TYR A 176 4.49 8.11 12.69
CA TYR A 176 4.45 9.53 12.32
C TYR A 176 3.05 10.00 11.93
N MET A 177 2.00 9.24 12.23
CA MET A 177 0.64 9.57 11.79
C MET A 177 0.17 10.94 12.30
N ASP A 178 0.65 11.36 13.47
CA ASP A 178 0.34 12.66 14.08
C ASP A 178 1.44 13.73 13.82
N PHE A 179 2.39 13.46 12.92
CA PHE A 179 3.39 14.46 12.54
C PHE A 179 2.72 15.62 11.79
N ASP A 180 2.92 16.83 12.30
CA ASP A 180 2.27 18.02 11.77
C ASP A 180 2.82 18.39 10.39
N ILE A 181 1.95 18.25 9.39
CA ILE A 181 2.18 18.67 8.01
C ILE A 181 1.15 19.76 7.71
N PRO A 182 1.54 20.90 7.12
CA PRO A 182 0.58 21.92 6.73
C PRO A 182 -0.41 21.38 5.68
N ASP A 183 -1.64 21.89 5.64
CA ASP A 183 -2.69 21.43 4.72
C ASP A 183 -2.22 21.39 3.25
N ASN A 184 -1.40 22.35 2.81
CA ASN A 184 -0.83 22.38 1.45
C ASN A 184 0.25 21.30 1.18
N GLY A 185 0.61 20.49 2.17
CA GLY A 185 1.49 19.34 2.07
C GLY A 185 0.74 18.02 1.80
N PHE A 186 -0.59 18.03 1.80
CA PHE A 186 -1.42 16.86 1.51
C PHE A 186 -1.98 16.92 0.09
N GLN A 187 -2.08 15.76 -0.57
CA GLN A 187 -2.84 15.65 -1.82
C GLN A 187 -4.30 15.25 -1.56
N ASP A 188 -4.54 14.54 -0.47
CA ASP A 188 -5.82 14.11 0.07
C ASP A 188 -5.63 13.81 1.57
N THR A 189 -6.67 13.32 2.23
CA THR A 189 -6.65 13.20 3.70
C THR A 189 -5.71 12.12 4.24
N ASP A 190 -5.29 11.16 3.41
CA ASP A 190 -4.42 10.04 3.78
C ASP A 190 -3.07 10.01 3.06
N HIS A 191 -2.84 10.87 2.07
CA HIS A 191 -1.56 10.92 1.36
C HIS A 191 -0.96 12.32 1.27
N LEU A 192 0.36 12.36 1.41
CA LEU A 192 1.18 13.55 1.18
C LEU A 192 1.32 13.84 -0.32
N ASN A 193 1.41 15.13 -0.64
CA ASN A 193 1.90 15.57 -1.95
C ASN A 193 3.43 15.74 -1.91
N THR A 194 4.02 16.25 -2.99
CA THR A 194 5.48 16.44 -3.10
C THR A 194 6.06 17.32 -1.97
N LEU A 195 5.34 18.38 -1.56
CA LEU A 195 5.78 19.25 -0.48
C LEU A 195 5.77 18.52 0.87
N GLY A 196 4.66 17.87 1.22
CA GLY A 196 4.55 17.12 2.48
C GLY A 196 5.53 15.96 2.54
N ALA A 197 5.71 15.23 1.43
CA ALA A 197 6.65 14.11 1.35
C ALA A 197 8.11 14.56 1.59
N LYS A 198 8.49 15.75 1.09
CA LYS A 198 9.80 16.34 1.36
C LYS A 198 9.98 16.66 2.84
N LEU A 199 9.02 17.37 3.46
CA LEU A 199 9.05 17.71 4.88
C LEU A 199 9.15 16.46 5.76
N PHE A 200 8.35 15.44 5.45
CA PHE A 200 8.35 14.19 6.19
C PHE A 200 9.67 13.44 6.02
N THR A 201 10.23 13.40 4.80
CA THR A 201 11.51 12.74 4.54
C THR A 201 12.65 13.40 5.31
N GLU A 202 12.70 14.73 5.37
CA GLU A 202 13.68 15.47 6.18
C GLU A 202 13.58 15.10 7.66
N LYS A 203 12.36 14.99 8.20
CA LYS A 203 12.11 14.53 9.57
C LYS A 203 12.55 13.09 9.79
N LEU A 204 12.15 12.17 8.91
CA LEU A 204 12.49 10.75 9.01
C LEU A 204 14.00 10.54 8.99
N MET A 205 14.72 11.20 8.08
CA MET A 205 16.18 11.11 7.99
C MET A 205 16.87 11.61 9.26
N LYS A 206 16.37 12.69 9.87
CA LYS A 206 16.91 13.19 11.13
C LYS A 206 16.74 12.18 12.27
N ASP A 207 15.58 11.54 12.35
CA ASP A 207 15.30 10.57 13.42
C ASP A 207 16.12 9.29 13.25
N LEU A 208 16.26 8.81 12.01
CA LEU A 208 17.08 7.62 11.70
C LEU A 208 18.59 7.86 11.93
N THR A 209 19.07 9.10 11.75
CA THR A 209 20.48 9.44 11.97
C THR A 209 20.81 9.75 13.43
N THR A 210 19.83 10.18 14.24
CA THR A 210 20.02 10.48 15.67
C THR A 210 19.89 9.22 16.55
N ALA A 211 19.38 8.12 16.00
CA ALA A 211 19.20 6.84 16.69
C ALA A 211 20.44 5.92 16.66
N ASN A 212 21.53 6.34 15.97
CA ASN A 212 22.84 5.69 15.94
C ASN A 212 23.87 6.48 16.76
#